data_AF-A0A368GXS0-F1
#
_entry.id   AF-A0A368GXS0-F1
#
_cell.length_a   1.000
_cell.length_b   1.000
_cell.length_c   1.000
_cell.angle_alpha   90.00
_cell.angle_beta   90.00
_cell.angle_gamma   90.00
#
_symmetry.space_group_name_H-M   'P 1'
#
loop_
_entity.id
_entity.type
_entity.pdbx_description
1 polymer ?
#
loop_
_entity_poly.entity_id
_entity_poly.type
_entity_poly.pdbx_seq_one_letter_code
_entity_poly.pdbx_strand_id
1 'polypeptide(L)'
;MPVQLMRNLSDLQAKINSADANRLFIVDFFADWCGPCRFIAPIFENFSARFTNATFVKVNVDNSPDISQFYGIRAMPTFVLIKEGREMERIQGANPQALEVAINKYYSSTPANPNAASDEERSFLQQFIPVAEKVKFYADVVYKTLAVSVIPVEELRLQATDENGVVNRLQLAKGLLNWFKNDFFSWCDSPICESCGNQTPKGAGLSGTPTIEERECGADRVEVYSCQCGQEVRFPRYNDPAKLLETSAVPTPLPQLSVFRKGRCGEWANCFALMAAAMDFDVRFIYDVTDHVWIELWIPECDNWVHCDPCENIIDRPLIYEKVILALLTSILISESVLQGWGKKLSYVIAFGTDHVYDVTWRYTLDHKKTLRLRNRVREPVLSNFLMKLNSRMGSNATPERAKELRRRRVRELVEFLVIGERPTDGGNYGGRTSGDVAWRAARSELGCSAKKDTVITMNQQELANKKFSLEYNCAQDVYTRGPETIKGWSTYANFSGQIQRKQEADWKMAYLCRREGGSQAEVSWSIDLNDVKAKSFRLQVFGTQVYENGSVVVTVCAGEVCFPMRKDSTEIVIDDVPLGILKISAHFSGGKGDNAFQHAQLFRTPLDSPEAQMKIDIELQ
;
A
#
# COMPACT_ATOMS: atom_id res chain seq x y z
N MET A 1 48.27 16.01 7.23
CA MET A 1 48.56 14.55 7.18
C MET A 1 49.64 14.33 6.12
N PRO A 2 50.49 13.29 6.20
CA PRO A 2 51.48 13.05 5.15
C PRO A 2 50.78 12.82 3.80
N VAL A 3 51.41 13.29 2.72
CA VAL A 3 50.98 13.02 1.34
C VAL A 3 51.07 11.52 1.09
N GLN A 4 50.00 10.95 0.50
CA GLN A 4 49.87 9.51 0.32
C GLN A 4 50.10 9.12 -1.14
N LEU A 5 50.90 8.10 -1.39
CA LEU A 5 51.07 7.55 -2.72
C LEU A 5 49.99 6.47 -2.98
N MET A 6 49.21 6.63 -4.05
CA MET A 6 48.23 5.65 -4.50
C MET A 6 48.71 4.96 -5.78
N ARG A 7 48.42 3.66 -5.90
CA ARG A 7 48.92 2.81 -7.00
C ARG A 7 47.84 2.12 -7.83
N ASN A 8 46.60 2.06 -7.34
CA ASN A 8 45.49 1.46 -8.06
C ASN A 8 44.18 2.22 -7.82
N LEU A 9 43.26 2.12 -8.79
CA LEU A 9 42.01 2.85 -8.81
C LEU A 9 41.02 2.39 -7.72
N SER A 10 41.00 1.08 -7.43
CA SER A 10 40.12 0.49 -6.41
C SER A 10 40.37 1.11 -5.03
N ASP A 11 41.63 1.19 -4.61
CA ASP A 11 42.01 1.74 -3.30
C ASP A 11 41.73 3.24 -3.22
N LEU A 12 41.99 3.98 -4.31
CA LEU A 12 41.69 5.40 -4.39
C LEU A 12 40.18 5.64 -4.25
N GLN A 13 39.35 4.90 -4.99
CA GLN A 13 37.89 5.01 -4.94
C GLN A 13 37.35 4.56 -3.58
N ALA A 14 37.81 3.44 -3.03
CA ALA A 14 37.43 2.98 -1.70
C ALA A 14 37.70 4.05 -0.64
N LYS A 15 38.86 4.73 -0.74
CA LYS A 15 39.22 5.79 0.19
C LYS A 15 38.34 7.02 0.05
N ILE A 16 38.08 7.47 -1.18
CA ILE A 16 37.17 8.59 -1.46
C ILE A 16 35.76 8.27 -0.93
N ASN A 17 35.27 7.05 -1.17
CA ASN A 17 33.94 6.62 -0.76
C ASN A 17 33.80 6.46 0.76
N SER A 18 34.90 6.15 1.46
CA SER A 18 34.91 6.01 2.93
C SER A 18 35.01 7.34 3.68
N ALA A 19 35.26 8.44 2.97
CA ALA A 19 35.53 9.72 3.59
C ALA A 19 34.27 10.49 3.99
N ASP A 20 34.42 11.38 4.96
CA ASP A 20 33.34 12.27 5.39
C ASP A 20 33.03 13.33 4.31
N ALA A 21 31.79 13.86 4.31
CA ALA A 21 31.30 14.79 3.27
C ALA A 21 32.13 16.09 3.14
N ASN A 22 32.79 16.51 4.23
CA ASN A 22 33.64 17.70 4.23
C ASN A 22 35.08 17.39 3.81
N ARG A 23 35.45 16.12 3.62
CA ARG A 23 36.79 15.72 3.21
C ARG A 23 37.03 16.10 1.75
N LEU A 24 37.98 17.00 1.53
CA LEU A 24 38.50 17.30 0.20
C LEU A 24 39.67 16.37 -0.12
N PHE A 25 39.65 15.73 -1.28
CA PHE A 25 40.79 15.01 -1.84
C PHE A 25 41.47 15.89 -2.87
N ILE A 26 42.79 15.99 -2.81
CA ILE A 26 43.62 16.65 -3.81
C ILE A 26 44.57 15.61 -4.37
N VAL A 27 44.39 15.25 -5.63
CA VAL A 27 45.17 14.22 -6.31
C VAL A 27 46.16 14.87 -7.26
N ASP A 28 47.46 14.76 -6.99
CA ASP A 28 48.58 15.17 -7.84
C ASP A 28 49.01 14.01 -8.76
N PHE A 29 48.74 14.17 -10.05
CA PHE A 29 49.19 13.26 -11.09
C PHE A 29 50.55 13.70 -11.61
N PHE A 30 51.60 12.93 -11.31
CA PHE A 30 52.99 13.28 -11.58
C PHE A 30 53.76 12.16 -12.30
N ALA A 31 54.97 12.47 -12.78
CA ALA A 31 55.93 11.49 -13.29
C ALA A 31 57.34 11.81 -12.78
N ASP A 32 58.22 10.82 -12.64
CA ASP A 32 59.55 11.01 -12.02
C ASP A 32 60.51 11.84 -12.89
N TRP A 33 60.30 11.79 -14.21
CA TRP A 33 61.04 12.54 -15.23
C TRP A 33 60.48 13.96 -15.46
N CYS A 34 59.35 14.31 -14.85
CA CYS A 34 58.70 15.61 -15.03
C CYS A 34 59.36 16.72 -14.18
N GLY A 35 60.09 17.63 -14.83
CA GLY A 35 60.73 18.79 -14.18
C GLY A 35 59.76 19.69 -13.40
N PRO A 36 58.65 20.17 -14.00
CA PRO A 36 57.64 20.97 -13.29
C PRO A 36 57.02 20.27 -12.08
N CYS A 37 56.91 18.94 -12.10
CA CYS A 37 56.41 18.14 -10.98
C CYS A 37 57.37 18.21 -9.77
N ARG A 38 58.68 18.21 -10.00
CA ARG A 38 59.69 18.37 -8.94
C ARG A 38 59.62 19.75 -8.29
N PHE A 39 59.29 20.79 -9.06
CA PHE A 39 59.14 22.16 -8.56
C PHE A 39 57.95 22.30 -7.59
N ILE A 40 56.80 21.73 -7.95
CA ILE A 40 55.56 21.89 -7.15
C ILE A 40 55.44 20.90 -5.98
N ALA A 41 56.17 19.78 -6.00
CA ALA A 41 56.15 18.77 -4.94
C ALA A 41 56.32 19.31 -3.50
N PRO A 42 57.35 20.14 -3.17
CA PRO A 42 57.50 20.68 -1.81
C PRO A 42 56.35 21.62 -1.41
N ILE A 43 55.74 22.31 -2.37
CA ILE A 43 54.58 23.19 -2.12
C ILE A 43 53.34 22.33 -1.82
N PHE A 44 53.16 21.24 -2.57
CA PHE A 44 52.08 20.28 -2.34
C PHE A 44 52.17 19.64 -0.95
N GLU A 45 53.38 19.28 -0.52
CA GLU A 45 53.64 18.80 0.85
C GLU A 45 53.33 19.87 1.90
N ASN A 46 53.71 21.13 1.67
CA ASN A 46 53.36 22.23 2.56
C ASN A 46 51.84 22.41 2.69
N PHE A 47 51.10 22.34 1.59
CA PHE A 47 49.64 22.37 1.62
C PHE A 47 49.05 21.20 2.41
N SER A 48 49.61 20.00 2.31
CA SER A 48 49.16 18.84 3.11
C SER A 48 49.34 19.02 4.62
N ALA A 49 50.31 19.84 5.03
CA ALA A 49 50.52 20.21 6.43
C ALA A 49 49.54 21.30 6.89
N ARG A 50 49.19 22.25 6.00
CA ARG A 50 48.26 23.37 6.31
C ARG A 50 46.79 22.94 6.31
N PHE A 51 46.37 22.14 5.33
CA PHE A 51 44.98 21.73 5.13
C PHE A 51 44.75 20.34 5.72
N THR A 52 44.78 20.26 7.05
CA THR A 52 44.79 18.99 7.80
C THR A 52 43.51 18.16 7.66
N ASN A 53 42.38 18.80 7.36
CA ASN A 53 41.11 18.11 7.08
C ASN A 53 40.94 17.73 5.59
N ALA A 54 42.00 17.81 4.79
CA ALA A 54 42.02 17.33 3.41
C ALA A 54 42.98 16.15 3.26
N THR A 55 42.72 15.31 2.25
CA THR A 55 43.58 14.18 1.90
C THR A 55 44.38 14.53 0.66
N PHE A 56 45.70 14.62 0.82
CA PHE A 56 46.62 14.85 -0.29
C PHE A 56 47.15 13.52 -0.80
N VAL A 57 46.95 13.28 -2.09
CA VAL A 57 47.28 12.04 -2.77
C VAL A 57 48.21 12.35 -3.94
N LYS A 58 49.24 11.51 -4.13
CA LYS A 58 50.07 11.49 -5.32
C LYS A 58 49.82 10.21 -6.10
N VAL A 59 49.74 10.34 -7.42
CA VAL A 59 49.59 9.23 -8.35
C VAL A 59 50.69 9.37 -9.40
N ASN A 60 51.59 8.39 -9.44
CA ASN A 60 52.58 8.33 -10.50
C ASN A 60 51.92 7.73 -11.74
N VAL A 61 51.86 8.50 -12.82
CA VAL A 61 51.12 8.13 -14.04
C VAL A 61 51.73 6.92 -14.76
N ASP A 62 53.04 6.72 -14.63
CA ASP A 62 53.76 5.58 -15.24
C ASP A 62 53.48 4.27 -14.48
N ASN A 63 53.30 4.37 -13.16
CA ASN A 63 53.10 3.22 -12.28
C ASN A 63 51.61 2.88 -12.03
N SER A 64 50.68 3.79 -12.37
CA SER A 64 49.24 3.66 -12.09
C SER A 64 48.39 4.00 -13.32
N PRO A 65 48.53 3.25 -14.44
CA PRO A 65 47.88 3.58 -15.71
C PRO A 65 46.35 3.51 -15.65
N ASP A 66 45.80 2.65 -14.79
CA ASP A 66 44.36 2.52 -14.52
C ASP A 66 43.75 3.82 -13.96
N ILE A 67 44.41 4.44 -12.99
CA ILE A 67 44.00 5.73 -12.43
C ILE A 67 44.14 6.84 -13.48
N SER A 68 45.29 6.89 -14.17
CA SER A 68 45.59 7.90 -15.19
C SER A 68 44.56 7.89 -16.33
N GLN A 69 44.18 6.68 -16.78
CA GLN A 69 43.18 6.50 -17.83
C GLN A 69 41.79 6.90 -17.35
N PHE A 70 41.40 6.49 -16.14
CA PHE A 70 40.08 6.82 -15.57
C PHE A 70 39.87 8.34 -15.44
N TYR A 71 40.88 9.07 -14.97
CA TYR A 71 40.82 10.53 -14.84
C TYR A 71 41.23 11.28 -16.12
N GLY A 72 41.51 10.58 -17.22
CA GLY A 72 41.84 11.17 -18.52
C GLY A 72 43.07 12.08 -18.52
N ILE A 73 44.13 11.70 -17.79
CA ILE A 73 45.34 12.52 -17.62
C ILE A 73 46.15 12.57 -18.91
N ARG A 74 46.50 13.78 -19.35
CA ARG A 74 47.24 14.04 -20.61
C ARG A 74 48.50 14.89 -20.44
N ALA A 75 48.68 15.50 -19.27
CA ALA A 75 49.80 16.37 -18.97
C ALA A 75 50.12 16.29 -17.47
N MET A 76 51.40 16.45 -17.13
CA MET A 76 51.86 16.41 -15.74
C MET A 76 52.62 17.70 -15.40
N PRO A 77 52.44 18.26 -14.18
CA PRO A 77 51.49 17.79 -13.17
C PRO A 77 50.05 18.17 -13.55
N THR A 78 49.09 17.32 -13.18
CA THR A 78 47.66 17.69 -13.17
C THR A 78 47.13 17.43 -11.77
N PHE A 79 46.40 18.39 -11.22
CA PHE A 79 45.73 18.27 -9.94
C PHE A 79 44.23 18.10 -10.15
N VAL A 80 43.64 17.13 -9.47
CA VAL A 80 42.18 16.91 -9.47
C VAL A 80 41.67 17.03 -8.03
N LEU A 81 40.75 17.96 -7.81
CA LEU A 81 40.08 18.15 -6.53
C LEU A 81 38.77 17.37 -6.53
N ILE A 82 38.59 16.51 -5.53
CA ILE A 82 37.43 15.62 -5.43
C ILE A 82 36.77 15.82 -4.07
N LYS A 83 35.45 16.02 -4.07
CA LYS A 83 34.63 16.12 -2.85
C LYS A 83 33.34 15.34 -3.08
N GLU A 84 32.92 14.56 -2.08
CA GLU A 84 31.74 13.68 -2.18
C GLU A 84 31.74 12.75 -3.42
N GLY A 85 32.91 12.23 -3.77
CA GLY A 85 33.08 11.36 -4.96
C GLY A 85 32.99 12.07 -6.30
N ARG A 86 32.81 13.41 -6.33
CA ARG A 86 32.70 14.21 -7.56
C ARG A 86 33.95 15.04 -7.78
N GLU A 87 34.38 15.14 -9.04
CA GLU A 87 35.43 16.08 -9.45
C GLU A 87 34.89 17.51 -9.38
N MET A 88 35.50 18.34 -8.54
CA MET A 88 35.09 19.71 -8.29
C MET A 88 35.80 20.68 -9.22
N GLU A 89 37.11 20.52 -9.37
CA GLU A 89 37.97 21.39 -10.17
C GLU A 89 39.26 20.66 -10.56
N ARG A 90 39.83 21.05 -11.71
CA ARG A 90 41.06 20.46 -12.25
C ARG A 90 42.02 21.55 -12.67
N ILE A 91 43.30 21.35 -12.36
CA ILE A 91 44.37 22.31 -12.61
C ILE A 91 45.50 21.61 -13.33
N GLN A 92 45.89 22.12 -14.49
CA GLN A 92 46.99 21.58 -15.27
C GLN A 92 48.23 22.47 -15.14
N GLY A 93 49.40 21.85 -15.03
CA GLY A 93 50.68 22.51 -14.90
C GLY A 93 51.06 22.85 -13.46
N ALA A 94 52.34 23.21 -13.26
CA ALA A 94 52.87 23.59 -11.97
C ALA A 94 52.44 25.02 -11.59
N ASN A 95 51.20 25.19 -11.16
CA ASN A 95 50.61 26.48 -10.78
C ASN A 95 50.17 26.49 -9.30
N PRO A 96 51.05 26.88 -8.37
CA PRO A 96 50.77 26.92 -6.94
C PRO A 96 49.58 27.82 -6.56
N GLN A 97 49.46 28.98 -7.20
CA GLN A 97 48.45 29.99 -6.87
C GLN A 97 47.05 29.48 -7.24
N ALA A 98 46.88 28.92 -8.43
CA ALA A 98 45.61 28.33 -8.84
C ALA A 98 45.22 27.17 -7.91
N LEU A 99 46.19 26.34 -7.53
CA LEU A 99 45.96 25.21 -6.63
C LEU A 99 45.51 25.68 -5.24
N GLU A 100 46.15 26.69 -4.67
CA GLU A 100 45.78 27.24 -3.37
C GLU A 100 44.38 27.88 -3.40
N VAL A 101 44.06 28.63 -4.46
CA VAL A 101 42.71 29.22 -4.64
C VAL A 101 41.65 28.14 -4.70
N ALA A 102 41.86 27.08 -5.48
CA ALA A 102 40.90 25.97 -5.58
C ALA A 102 40.77 25.22 -4.25
N ILE A 103 41.88 24.96 -3.54
CA ILE A 103 41.82 24.32 -2.21
C ILE A 103 41.00 25.19 -1.26
N ASN A 104 41.30 26.49 -1.14
CA ASN A 104 40.57 27.40 -0.25
C ASN A 104 39.08 27.49 -0.58
N LYS A 105 38.72 27.39 -1.86
CA LYS A 105 37.33 27.42 -2.32
C LYS A 105 36.51 26.20 -1.87
N TYR A 106 37.11 25.02 -1.79
CA TYR A 106 36.39 23.77 -1.48
C TYR A 106 36.72 23.14 -0.13
N TYR A 107 37.79 23.61 0.53
CA TYR A 107 38.25 23.12 1.81
C TYR A 107 37.27 23.45 2.94
N SER A 108 37.10 22.51 3.85
CA SER A 108 36.35 22.70 5.08
C SER A 108 37.27 22.36 6.25
N SER A 109 37.43 23.27 7.21
CA SER A 109 38.36 23.10 8.34
C SER A 109 37.92 22.07 9.36
N THR A 110 36.64 21.67 9.34
CA THR A 110 36.04 20.70 10.26
C THR A 110 35.58 19.45 9.52
N PRO A 111 35.84 18.24 10.08
CA PRO A 111 35.22 17.00 9.58
C PRO A 111 33.70 17.14 9.56
N ALA A 112 33.03 16.51 8.61
CA ALA A 112 31.57 16.50 8.62
C ALA A 112 31.08 15.78 9.87
N ASN A 113 30.14 16.39 10.59
CA ASN A 113 29.42 15.69 11.65
C ASN A 113 28.63 14.57 10.98
N PRO A 114 28.88 13.28 11.28
CA PRO A 114 28.17 12.17 10.63
C PRO A 114 26.66 12.19 10.93
N ASN A 115 26.25 12.93 11.97
CA ASN A 115 24.85 13.13 12.35
C ASN A 115 24.25 14.44 11.81
N ALA A 116 25.02 15.27 11.09
CA ALA A 116 24.51 16.44 10.41
C ALA A 116 23.90 16.04 9.06
N ALA A 117 22.65 16.45 8.87
CA ALA A 117 21.92 16.24 7.63
C ALA A 117 22.47 17.14 6.51
N SER A 118 22.60 16.59 5.30
CA SER A 118 22.76 17.39 4.06
C SER A 118 21.50 18.23 3.77
N ASP A 119 21.54 19.09 2.76
CA ASP A 119 20.35 19.86 2.37
C ASP A 119 19.21 18.97 1.85
N GLU A 120 19.53 17.92 1.11
CA GLU A 120 18.56 16.92 0.63
C GLU A 120 17.97 16.13 1.80
N GLU A 121 18.82 15.69 2.74
CA GLU A 121 18.36 14.99 3.94
C GLU A 121 17.50 15.91 4.83
N ARG A 122 17.86 17.20 4.95
CA ARG A 122 17.05 18.20 5.66
C ARG A 122 15.67 18.31 5.04
N SER A 123 15.58 18.47 3.72
CA SER A 123 14.31 18.56 3.00
C SER A 123 13.46 17.31 3.19
N PHE A 124 14.07 16.12 3.13
CA PHE A 124 13.38 14.86 3.40
C PHE A 124 12.86 14.77 4.84
N LEU A 125 13.67 15.14 5.84
CA LEU A 125 13.28 15.04 7.26
C LEU A 125 12.21 16.08 7.64
N GLN A 126 12.17 17.24 6.98
CA GLN A 126 11.20 18.30 7.25
C GLN A 126 9.75 17.85 7.06
N GLN A 127 9.48 16.87 6.17
CA GLN A 127 8.12 16.36 5.94
C GLN A 127 7.49 15.73 7.20
N PHE A 128 8.30 15.29 8.16
CA PHE A 128 7.83 14.64 9.39
C PHE A 128 7.39 15.64 10.47
N ILE A 129 7.83 16.89 10.39
CA ILE A 129 7.55 17.91 11.42
C ILE A 129 6.05 18.25 11.46
N PRO A 130 5.36 18.55 10.35
CA PRO A 130 3.92 18.82 10.38
C PRO A 130 3.09 17.64 10.90
N VAL A 131 3.53 16.40 10.64
CA VAL A 131 2.85 15.19 11.14
C VAL A 131 2.97 15.09 12.66
N ALA A 132 4.14 15.38 13.22
CA ALA A 132 4.35 15.42 14.67
C ALA A 132 3.57 16.53 15.39
N GLU A 133 3.25 17.63 14.70
CA GLU A 133 2.37 18.68 15.22
C GLU A 133 0.90 18.26 15.13
N LYS A 134 0.48 17.62 14.02
CA LYS A 134 -0.89 17.13 13.81
C LYS A 134 -1.39 16.21 14.92
N VAL A 135 -0.56 15.25 15.35
CA VAL A 135 -0.98 14.26 16.35
C VAL A 135 -1.29 14.86 17.73
N LYS A 136 -0.89 16.12 17.98
CA LYS A 136 -1.24 16.82 19.23
C LYS A 136 -2.74 17.09 19.34
N PHE A 137 -3.45 17.28 18.22
CA PHE A 137 -4.90 17.44 18.22
C PHE A 137 -5.62 16.21 18.77
N TYR A 138 -5.03 15.01 18.67
CA TYR A 138 -5.62 13.78 19.21
C TYR A 138 -5.52 13.70 20.73
N ALA A 139 -4.65 14.49 21.37
CA ALA A 139 -4.58 14.61 22.82
C ALA A 139 -5.47 15.73 23.38
N ASP A 140 -5.94 16.64 22.52
CA ASP A 140 -6.70 17.80 22.93
C ASP A 140 -8.12 17.42 23.37
N VAL A 141 -8.51 17.89 24.56
CA VAL A 141 -9.79 17.53 25.19
C VAL A 141 -10.99 18.12 24.44
N VAL A 142 -10.85 19.32 23.86
CA VAL A 142 -11.92 19.96 23.08
C VAL A 142 -12.16 19.15 21.81
N TYR A 143 -11.10 18.80 21.08
CA TYR A 143 -11.19 17.98 19.87
C TYR A 143 -11.79 16.60 20.16
N LYS A 144 -11.37 15.94 21.26
CA LYS A 144 -11.98 14.67 21.68
C LYS A 144 -13.46 14.81 22.00
N THR A 145 -13.85 15.89 22.67
CA THR A 145 -15.26 16.15 23.01
C THR A 145 -16.11 16.34 21.75
N LEU A 146 -15.58 17.07 20.75
CA LEU A 146 -16.23 17.23 19.45
C LEU A 146 -16.38 15.87 18.75
N ALA A 147 -15.35 15.02 18.79
CA ALA A 147 -15.43 13.69 18.20
C ALA A 147 -16.46 12.79 18.91
N VAL A 148 -16.47 12.76 20.25
CA VAL A 148 -17.49 12.01 21.02
C VAL A 148 -18.90 12.46 20.66
N SER A 149 -19.12 13.75 20.40
CA SER A 149 -20.45 14.28 20.07
C SER A 149 -21.08 13.68 18.79
N VAL A 150 -20.27 13.07 17.92
CA VAL A 150 -20.74 12.47 16.65
C VAL A 150 -20.60 10.94 16.60
N ILE A 151 -19.93 10.32 17.58
CA ILE A 151 -19.74 8.86 17.64
C ILE A 151 -20.89 8.21 18.42
N PRO A 152 -21.47 7.09 17.96
CA PRO A 152 -22.44 6.31 18.73
C PRO A 152 -21.72 5.50 19.83
N VAL A 153 -21.14 6.20 20.82
CA VAL A 153 -20.22 5.61 21.83
C VAL A 153 -20.87 4.49 22.62
N GLU A 154 -22.09 4.71 23.13
CA GLU A 154 -22.80 3.73 23.96
C GLU A 154 -23.14 2.45 23.19
N GLU A 155 -23.61 2.58 21.95
CA GLU A 155 -23.94 1.43 21.10
C GLU A 155 -22.69 0.60 20.77
N LEU A 156 -21.61 1.26 20.35
CA LEU A 156 -20.35 0.58 20.02
C LEU A 156 -19.73 -0.10 21.25
N ARG A 157 -19.80 0.54 22.43
CA ARG A 157 -19.33 -0.05 23.68
C ARG A 157 -20.17 -1.27 24.07
N LEU A 158 -21.50 -1.17 23.96
CA LEU A 158 -22.40 -2.28 24.27
C LEU A 158 -22.13 -3.50 23.38
N GLN A 159 -21.97 -3.28 22.06
CA GLN A 159 -21.67 -4.34 21.10
C GLN A 159 -20.30 -5.02 21.34
N ALA A 160 -19.35 -4.29 21.94
CA ALA A 160 -18.01 -4.79 22.26
C ALA A 160 -17.89 -5.36 23.69
N THR A 161 -18.95 -5.30 24.49
CA THR A 161 -18.95 -5.79 25.87
C THR A 161 -19.30 -7.28 25.90
N ASP A 162 -18.49 -8.07 26.62
CA ASP A 162 -18.76 -9.49 26.81
C ASP A 162 -19.83 -9.76 27.88
N GLU A 163 -20.18 -11.03 28.08
CA GLU A 163 -21.17 -11.48 29.08
C GLU A 163 -20.80 -11.10 30.53
N ASN A 164 -19.53 -10.80 30.81
CA ASN A 164 -19.03 -10.41 32.12
C ASN A 164 -18.99 -8.89 32.31
N GLY A 165 -19.46 -8.10 31.33
CA GLY A 165 -19.45 -6.64 31.39
C GLY A 165 -18.08 -6.02 31.07
N VAL A 166 -17.14 -6.78 30.52
CA VAL A 166 -15.81 -6.29 30.14
C VAL A 166 -15.79 -5.91 28.66
N VAL A 167 -15.37 -4.67 28.37
CA VAL A 167 -15.26 -4.18 27.00
C VAL A 167 -14.02 -4.79 26.33
N ASN A 168 -14.21 -5.56 25.27
CA ASN A 168 -13.13 -6.04 24.43
C ASN A 168 -12.64 -4.93 23.49
N ARG A 169 -11.44 -4.40 23.72
CA ARG A 169 -10.91 -3.26 22.94
C ARG A 169 -10.72 -3.58 21.46
N LEU A 170 -10.41 -4.83 21.11
CA LEU A 170 -10.26 -5.24 19.71
C LEU A 170 -11.61 -5.24 18.99
N GLN A 171 -12.67 -5.72 19.63
CA GLN A 171 -14.03 -5.67 19.07
C GLN A 171 -14.54 -4.24 18.98
N LEU A 172 -14.25 -3.41 19.98
CA LEU A 172 -14.58 -1.98 19.96
C LEU A 172 -13.90 -1.28 18.78
N ALA A 173 -12.61 -1.57 18.54
CA ALA A 173 -11.88 -1.04 17.40
C ALA A 173 -12.49 -1.48 16.05
N LYS A 174 -12.87 -2.76 15.93
CA LYS A 174 -13.56 -3.29 14.74
C LYS A 174 -14.92 -2.64 14.49
N GLY A 175 -15.72 -2.48 15.55
CA GLY A 175 -17.03 -1.82 15.48
C GLY A 175 -16.90 -0.36 15.04
N LEU A 176 -15.98 0.38 15.66
CA LEU A 176 -15.67 1.77 15.28
C LEU A 176 -15.21 1.87 13.82
N LEU A 177 -14.32 0.97 13.38
CA LEU A 177 -13.81 0.93 12.01
C LEU A 177 -14.92 0.69 10.99
N ASN A 178 -15.80 -0.26 11.28
CA ASN A 178 -16.93 -0.61 10.42
C ASN A 178 -17.93 0.55 10.31
N TRP A 179 -18.33 1.13 11.44
CA TRP A 179 -19.22 2.29 11.47
C TRP A 179 -18.60 3.50 10.73
N PHE A 180 -17.31 3.76 10.96
CA PHE A 180 -16.65 4.90 10.32
C PHE A 180 -16.71 4.81 8.79
N LYS A 181 -16.42 3.64 8.23
CA LYS A 181 -16.40 3.43 6.77
C LYS A 181 -17.78 3.40 6.15
N ASN A 182 -18.75 2.76 6.80
CA ASN A 182 -20.06 2.50 6.19
C ASN A 182 -21.09 3.59 6.45
N ASP A 183 -20.99 4.27 7.61
CA ASP A 183 -22.04 5.17 8.08
C ASP A 183 -21.55 6.62 8.24
N PHE A 184 -20.27 6.84 8.61
CA PHE A 184 -19.79 8.17 8.98
C PHE A 184 -19.07 8.93 7.85
N PHE A 185 -18.08 8.30 7.19
CA PHE A 185 -17.13 8.98 6.31
C PHE A 185 -17.15 8.42 4.89
N SER A 186 -17.02 9.29 3.90
CA SER A 186 -17.15 8.94 2.49
C SER A 186 -15.88 9.19 1.67
N TRP A 187 -15.65 8.36 0.65
CA TRP A 187 -14.50 8.52 -0.23
C TRP A 187 -14.80 9.57 -1.30
N CYS A 188 -13.83 10.46 -1.57
CA CYS A 188 -13.96 11.52 -2.57
C CYS A 188 -12.84 11.44 -3.62
N ASP A 189 -13.14 10.88 -4.80
CA ASP A 189 -12.25 10.95 -5.97
C ASP A 189 -12.32 12.33 -6.64
N SER A 190 -13.54 12.80 -6.89
CA SER A 190 -13.86 14.14 -7.34
C SER A 190 -15.11 14.64 -6.60
N PRO A 191 -15.26 15.95 -6.37
CA PRO A 191 -16.41 16.47 -5.65
C PRO A 191 -17.68 16.48 -6.53
N ILE A 192 -18.85 16.41 -5.89
CA ILE A 192 -20.16 16.65 -6.52
C ILE A 192 -20.38 18.17 -6.58
N CYS A 193 -20.92 18.66 -7.70
CA CYS A 193 -21.29 20.05 -7.85
C CYS A 193 -22.54 20.38 -7.04
N GLU A 194 -22.42 21.28 -6.07
CA GLU A 194 -23.54 21.68 -5.20
C GLU A 194 -24.67 22.39 -5.96
N SER A 195 -24.34 23.06 -7.07
CA SER A 195 -25.33 23.80 -7.85
C SER A 195 -26.22 22.90 -8.72
N CYS A 196 -25.73 21.74 -9.18
CA CYS A 196 -26.49 20.88 -10.10
C CYS A 196 -26.57 19.40 -9.70
N GLY A 197 -25.89 18.96 -8.64
CA GLY A 197 -25.89 17.57 -8.18
C GLY A 197 -25.02 16.61 -8.99
N ASN A 198 -24.40 17.07 -10.08
CA ASN A 198 -23.59 16.20 -10.93
C ASN A 198 -22.16 16.01 -10.40
N GLN A 199 -21.64 14.80 -10.59
CA GLN A 199 -20.25 14.45 -10.29
C GLN A 199 -19.30 15.24 -11.22
N THR A 200 -18.26 15.87 -10.66
CA THR A 200 -17.25 16.54 -11.49
C THR A 200 -16.30 15.52 -12.15
N PRO A 201 -15.68 15.85 -13.30
CA PRO A 201 -14.78 14.94 -14.00
C PRO A 201 -13.63 14.45 -13.10
N LYS A 202 -13.41 13.14 -13.05
CA LYS A 202 -12.30 12.54 -12.29
C LYS A 202 -10.96 12.96 -12.90
N GLY A 203 -9.97 13.20 -12.04
CA GLY A 203 -8.61 13.56 -12.48
C GLY A 203 -8.45 14.97 -13.09
N ALA A 204 -9.52 15.78 -13.11
CA ALA A 204 -9.52 17.14 -13.67
C ALA A 204 -9.28 18.25 -12.63
N GLY A 205 -8.85 17.89 -11.42
CA GLY A 205 -8.61 18.85 -10.34
C GLY A 205 -7.38 19.72 -10.64
N LEU A 206 -7.60 21.02 -10.83
CA LEU A 206 -6.55 22.02 -10.95
C LEU A 206 -6.09 22.48 -9.57
N SER A 207 -4.86 22.98 -9.46
CA SER A 207 -4.36 23.56 -8.22
C SER A 207 -4.99 24.93 -7.99
N GLY A 208 -5.82 25.05 -6.96
CA GLY A 208 -6.43 26.30 -6.53
C GLY A 208 -5.65 26.98 -5.41
N THR A 209 -5.79 28.30 -5.33
CA THR A 209 -5.28 29.09 -4.19
C THR A 209 -6.21 28.90 -2.99
N PRO A 210 -5.69 28.47 -1.82
CA PRO A 210 -6.50 28.38 -0.60
C PRO A 210 -6.97 29.75 -0.12
N THR A 211 -8.23 29.86 0.30
CA THR A 211 -8.77 31.05 0.97
C THR A 211 -8.21 31.16 2.40
N ILE A 212 -8.49 32.29 3.08
CA ILE A 212 -8.05 32.49 4.46
C ILE A 212 -8.70 31.45 5.37
N GLU A 213 -10.01 31.25 5.22
CA GLU A 213 -10.80 30.31 6.02
C GLU A 213 -10.35 28.85 5.80
N GLU A 214 -10.03 28.51 4.55
CA GLU A 214 -9.51 27.17 4.20
C GLU A 214 -8.14 26.93 4.86
N ARG A 215 -7.26 27.93 4.88
CA ARG A 215 -5.94 27.85 5.54
C ARG A 215 -6.07 27.75 7.05
N GLU A 216 -7.00 28.48 7.66
CA GLU A 216 -7.29 28.39 9.09
C GLU A 216 -7.70 26.96 9.50
N CYS A 217 -8.37 26.24 8.60
CA CYS A 217 -8.72 24.82 8.77
C CYS A 217 -7.61 23.84 8.30
N GLY A 218 -6.38 24.34 8.07
CA GLY A 218 -5.23 23.53 7.69
C GLY A 218 -5.25 22.99 6.25
N ALA A 219 -5.99 23.60 5.33
CA ALA A 219 -5.97 23.25 3.91
C ALA A 219 -4.91 24.07 3.15
N ASP A 220 -3.68 23.56 3.10
CA ASP A 220 -2.60 24.16 2.28
C ASP A 220 -2.77 23.88 0.78
N ARG A 221 -3.55 22.85 0.43
CA ARG A 221 -3.82 22.44 -0.95
C ARG A 221 -5.32 22.44 -1.20
N VAL A 222 -5.74 23.06 -2.30
CA VAL A 222 -7.12 23.04 -2.77
C VAL A 222 -7.14 22.54 -4.21
N GLU A 223 -8.00 21.57 -4.48
CA GLU A 223 -8.26 21.09 -5.84
C GLU A 223 -9.52 21.78 -6.36
N VAL A 224 -9.47 22.35 -7.57
CA VAL A 224 -10.61 23.05 -8.20
C VAL A 224 -11.04 22.28 -9.43
N TYR A 225 -12.33 21.98 -9.51
CA TYR A 225 -12.93 21.19 -10.58
C TYR A 225 -13.96 22.02 -11.33
N SER A 226 -13.93 21.98 -12.66
CA SER A 226 -14.96 22.61 -13.49
C SER A 226 -16.13 21.64 -13.71
N CYS A 227 -17.33 22.02 -13.28
CA CYS A 227 -18.54 21.27 -13.56
C CYS A 227 -19.08 21.59 -14.97
N GLN A 228 -19.79 20.65 -15.58
CA GLN A 228 -20.46 20.83 -16.87
C GLN A 228 -21.51 21.95 -16.85
N CYS A 229 -22.06 22.29 -15.68
CA CYS A 229 -22.97 23.43 -15.53
C CYS A 229 -22.27 24.80 -15.48
N GLY A 230 -20.94 24.84 -15.69
CA GLY A 230 -20.12 26.05 -15.67
C GLY A 230 -19.69 26.52 -14.29
N GLN A 231 -20.06 25.81 -13.21
CA GLN A 231 -19.67 26.15 -11.85
C GLN A 231 -18.32 25.54 -11.47
N GLU A 232 -17.53 26.29 -10.71
CA GLU A 232 -16.30 25.80 -10.10
C GLU A 232 -16.60 25.14 -8.76
N VAL A 233 -16.08 23.92 -8.58
CA VAL A 233 -16.26 23.13 -7.37
C VAL A 233 -14.90 23.00 -6.69
N ARG A 234 -14.79 23.51 -5.46
CA ARG A 234 -13.57 23.47 -4.67
C ARG A 234 -13.55 22.23 -3.79
N PHE A 235 -12.37 21.62 -3.67
CA PHE A 235 -12.11 20.51 -2.76
C PHE A 235 -10.84 20.79 -1.95
N PRO A 236 -10.98 21.54 -0.83
CA PRO A 236 -9.88 21.79 0.08
C PRO A 236 -9.43 20.52 0.80
N ARG A 237 -8.12 20.33 0.94
CA ARG A 237 -7.52 19.16 1.61
C ARG A 237 -7.22 19.50 3.07
N TYR A 238 -8.26 19.47 3.90
CA TYR A 238 -8.19 19.87 5.31
C TYR A 238 -7.29 18.94 6.14
N ASN A 239 -6.44 19.53 6.97
CA ASN A 239 -5.64 18.81 7.96
C ASN A 239 -6.14 19.00 9.40
N ASP A 240 -7.04 19.94 9.65
CA ASP A 240 -7.71 20.05 10.95
C ASP A 240 -8.73 18.89 11.10
N PRO A 241 -8.56 17.98 12.08
CA PRO A 241 -9.47 16.85 12.25
C PRO A 241 -10.86 17.24 12.76
N ALA A 242 -11.03 18.37 13.46
CA ALA A 242 -12.36 18.86 13.85
C ALA A 242 -13.16 19.32 12.63
N LYS A 243 -12.51 19.95 11.65
CA LYS A 243 -13.16 20.31 10.37
C LYS A 243 -13.71 19.09 9.63
N LEU A 244 -13.04 17.94 9.75
CA LEU A 244 -13.45 16.68 9.13
C LEU A 244 -14.65 16.02 9.83
N LEU A 245 -15.04 16.46 11.03
CA LEU A 245 -16.24 15.95 11.73
C LEU A 245 -17.53 16.59 11.24
N GLU A 246 -17.44 17.79 10.66
CA GLU A 246 -18.58 18.61 10.29
C GLU A 246 -19.47 17.94 9.23
N THR A 247 -20.78 18.07 9.40
CA THR A 247 -21.78 17.89 8.34
C THR A 247 -22.10 19.27 7.78
N SER A 248 -22.25 19.42 6.46
CA SER A 248 -22.58 20.74 5.91
C SER A 248 -23.91 21.22 6.50
N ALA A 249 -23.89 22.42 7.06
CA ALA A 249 -25.06 23.09 7.61
C ALA A 249 -25.69 24.06 6.59
N VAL A 250 -25.42 23.90 5.29
CA VAL A 250 -26.10 24.72 4.28
C VAL A 250 -27.51 24.17 4.10
N PRO A 251 -28.58 24.98 4.31
CA PRO A 251 -29.93 24.61 3.92
C PRO A 251 -30.00 24.61 2.39
N THR A 252 -29.56 23.52 1.76
CA THR A 252 -29.79 23.29 0.34
C THR A 252 -31.17 22.66 0.16
N PRO A 253 -31.94 23.03 -0.87
CA PRO A 253 -33.21 22.38 -1.20
C PRO A 253 -33.06 20.89 -1.57
N LEU A 254 -31.81 20.40 -1.65
CA LEU A 254 -31.43 19.01 -1.79
C LEU A 254 -30.72 18.55 -0.50
N PRO A 255 -31.44 17.95 0.47
CA PRO A 255 -30.88 17.53 1.77
C PRO A 255 -29.84 16.38 1.69
N GLN A 256 -29.57 15.85 0.49
CA GLN A 256 -28.68 14.71 0.25
C GLN A 256 -27.26 15.12 -0.18
N LEU A 257 -26.99 16.42 -0.41
CA LEU A 257 -25.92 16.83 -1.34
C LEU A 257 -24.70 17.56 -0.73
N SER A 258 -24.70 17.88 0.57
CA SER A 258 -23.52 18.50 1.18
C SER A 258 -23.18 17.85 2.53
N VAL A 259 -22.12 17.04 2.55
CA VAL A 259 -21.55 16.45 3.77
C VAL A 259 -20.03 16.66 3.70
N PHE A 260 -19.45 17.37 4.69
CA PHE A 260 -17.99 17.59 4.81
C PHE A 260 -17.24 16.35 5.33
N ARG A 261 -17.94 15.27 5.68
CA ARG A 261 -17.40 13.95 6.05
C ARG A 261 -16.90 13.16 4.84
N LYS A 262 -16.03 13.76 4.04
CA LYS A 262 -15.48 13.13 2.84
C LYS A 262 -14.02 13.48 2.65
N GLY A 263 -13.27 12.57 2.04
CA GLY A 263 -11.85 12.80 1.77
C GLY A 263 -11.16 11.61 1.13
N ARG A 264 -9.84 11.60 1.18
CA ARG A 264 -8.99 10.48 0.77
C ARG A 264 -8.22 9.94 1.98
N CYS A 265 -7.27 9.03 1.77
CA CYS A 265 -6.57 8.35 2.86
C CYS A 265 -6.03 9.28 3.96
N GLY A 266 -5.51 10.46 3.59
CA GLY A 266 -5.09 11.51 4.52
C GLY A 266 -6.18 11.93 5.51
N GLU A 267 -7.32 12.37 4.99
CA GLU A 267 -8.45 12.84 5.79
C GLU A 267 -9.10 11.68 6.58
N TRP A 268 -9.23 10.51 5.96
CA TRP A 268 -9.77 9.31 6.59
C TRP A 268 -8.95 8.90 7.82
N ALA A 269 -7.64 8.74 7.67
CA ALA A 269 -6.76 8.36 8.78
C ALA A 269 -6.73 9.44 9.87
N ASN A 270 -6.74 10.72 9.48
CA ASN A 270 -6.70 11.85 10.42
C ASN A 270 -7.98 11.94 11.28
N CYS A 271 -9.15 11.86 10.66
CA CYS A 271 -10.43 11.91 11.34
C CYS A 271 -10.62 10.67 12.24
N PHE A 272 -10.33 9.48 11.71
CA PHE A 272 -10.43 8.24 12.47
C PHE A 272 -9.48 8.21 13.68
N ALA A 273 -8.25 8.73 13.53
CA ALA A 273 -7.29 8.81 14.63
C ALA A 273 -7.83 9.64 15.80
N LEU A 274 -8.46 10.79 15.52
CA LEU A 274 -9.10 11.61 16.55
C LEU A 274 -10.25 10.85 17.23
N MET A 275 -11.10 10.18 16.46
CA MET A 275 -12.23 9.41 17.00
C MET A 275 -11.77 8.24 17.88
N ALA A 276 -10.75 7.48 17.44
CA ALA A 276 -10.18 6.42 18.24
C ALA A 276 -9.54 6.97 19.53
N ALA A 277 -8.83 8.09 19.46
CA ALA A 277 -8.27 8.74 20.65
C ALA A 277 -9.34 9.26 21.62
N ALA A 278 -10.51 9.65 21.09
CA ALA A 278 -11.69 10.06 21.86
C ALA A 278 -12.41 8.86 22.51
N MET A 279 -12.24 7.65 21.97
CA MET A 279 -12.69 6.38 22.59
C MET A 279 -11.63 5.75 23.51
N ASP A 280 -10.69 6.56 24.00
CA ASP A 280 -9.62 6.16 24.94
C ASP A 280 -8.65 5.10 24.40
N PHE A 281 -8.45 5.04 23.08
CA PHE A 281 -7.34 4.30 22.50
C PHE A 281 -6.05 5.14 22.53
N ASP A 282 -4.92 4.46 22.71
CA ASP A 282 -3.61 5.05 22.41
C ASP A 282 -3.37 4.87 20.90
N VAL A 283 -3.19 5.98 20.20
CA VAL A 283 -3.22 6.03 18.73
C VAL A 283 -1.88 6.50 18.19
N ARG A 284 -1.40 5.85 17.14
CA ARG A 284 -0.35 6.38 16.28
C ARG A 284 -0.89 6.66 14.90
N PHE A 285 -0.55 7.82 14.36
CA PHE A 285 -0.71 8.12 12.94
C PHE A 285 0.50 7.56 12.19
N ILE A 286 0.27 6.71 11.18
CA ILE A 286 1.32 6.06 10.42
C ILE A 286 1.49 6.76 9.08
N TYR A 287 2.71 7.22 8.84
CA TYR A 287 3.10 7.94 7.64
C TYR A 287 4.06 7.09 6.80
N ASP A 288 3.58 6.59 5.66
CA ASP A 288 4.38 5.93 4.65
C ASP A 288 4.73 6.93 3.54
N VAL A 289 6.02 7.12 3.31
CA VAL A 289 6.54 8.09 2.32
C VAL A 289 6.16 7.74 0.87
N THR A 290 5.58 6.57 0.63
CA THR A 290 5.06 6.14 -0.68
C THR A 290 3.59 6.51 -0.90
N ASP A 291 3.16 7.63 -0.32
CA ASP A 291 1.85 8.26 -0.49
C ASP A 291 0.68 7.40 0.00
N HIS A 292 0.79 6.88 1.22
CA HIS A 292 -0.32 6.28 1.95
C HIS A 292 -0.17 6.54 3.45
N VAL A 293 -1.29 6.58 4.15
CA VAL A 293 -1.32 6.78 5.60
C VAL A 293 -2.42 5.92 6.20
N TRP A 294 -2.21 5.50 7.44
CA TRP A 294 -3.15 4.70 8.23
C TRP A 294 -2.87 4.93 9.71
N ILE A 295 -3.40 4.10 10.61
CA ILE A 295 -3.18 4.26 12.05
C ILE A 295 -2.75 2.93 12.73
N GLU A 296 -2.17 3.03 13.92
CA GLU A 296 -2.03 1.90 14.84
C GLU A 296 -2.76 2.21 16.14
N LEU A 297 -3.39 1.18 16.71
CA LEU A 297 -4.06 1.25 18.01
C LEU A 297 -3.32 0.34 18.98
N TRP A 298 -3.00 0.85 20.18
CA TRP A 298 -2.55 -0.04 21.25
C TRP A 298 -3.73 -0.83 21.79
N ILE A 299 -3.67 -2.15 21.69
CA ILE A 299 -4.68 -3.07 22.23
C ILE A 299 -4.06 -3.82 23.40
N PRO A 300 -4.45 -3.51 24.66
CA PRO A 300 -3.88 -4.14 25.86
C PRO A 300 -3.99 -5.67 25.86
N GLU A 301 -5.06 -6.22 25.32
CA GLU A 301 -5.35 -7.66 25.23
C GLU A 301 -4.38 -8.38 24.30
N CYS A 302 -3.88 -7.69 23.27
CA CYS A 302 -2.82 -8.19 22.38
C CYS A 302 -1.42 -7.86 22.91
N ASP A 303 -1.34 -6.98 23.92
CA ASP A 303 -0.13 -6.29 24.37
C ASP A 303 0.73 -5.80 23.19
N ASN A 304 0.09 -5.27 22.15
CA ASN A 304 0.78 -4.82 20.94
C ASN A 304 0.10 -3.61 20.27
N TRP A 305 0.86 -2.94 19.40
CA TRP A 305 0.33 -2.00 18.43
C TRP A 305 -0.28 -2.77 17.27
N VAL A 306 -1.60 -2.63 17.11
CA VAL A 306 -2.37 -3.30 16.08
C VAL A 306 -2.56 -2.35 14.91
N HIS A 307 -2.16 -2.80 13.73
CA HIS A 307 -2.37 -2.08 12.48
C HIS A 307 -3.87 -1.86 12.22
N CYS A 308 -4.27 -0.66 11.79
CA CYS A 308 -5.65 -0.36 11.40
C CYS A 308 -5.67 0.60 10.19
N ASP A 309 -6.36 0.21 9.11
CA ASP A 309 -6.58 1.02 7.91
C ASP A 309 -8.07 1.36 7.76
N PRO A 310 -8.48 2.60 8.12
CA PRO A 310 -9.87 3.05 8.03
C PRO A 310 -10.42 3.07 6.61
N CYS A 311 -9.59 3.38 5.61
CA CYS A 311 -10.03 3.42 4.22
C CYS A 311 -10.39 2.03 3.71
N GLU A 312 -9.70 1.01 4.19
CA GLU A 312 -9.89 -0.36 3.75
C GLU A 312 -10.84 -1.15 4.68
N ASN A 313 -11.12 -0.65 5.89
CA ASN A 313 -11.79 -1.39 6.98
C ASN A 313 -11.05 -2.69 7.29
N ILE A 314 -9.75 -2.54 7.52
CA ILE A 314 -8.81 -3.62 7.79
C ILE A 314 -8.13 -3.37 9.12
N ILE A 315 -8.01 -4.43 9.92
CA ILE A 315 -7.31 -4.41 11.21
C ILE A 315 -6.40 -5.64 11.28
N ASP A 316 -5.24 -5.48 11.91
CA ASP A 316 -4.24 -6.51 12.18
C ASP A 316 -3.69 -7.25 10.95
N ARG A 317 -3.56 -6.52 9.82
CA ARG A 317 -3.00 -7.04 8.56
C ARG A 317 -1.88 -6.17 7.99
N PRO A 318 -0.77 -5.93 8.72
CA PRO A 318 0.26 -4.97 8.31
C PRO A 318 0.94 -5.32 6.99
N LEU A 319 0.95 -6.59 6.58
CA LEU A 319 1.62 -7.01 5.35
C LEU A 319 0.80 -6.79 4.07
N ILE A 320 -0.40 -6.19 4.17
CA ILE A 320 -1.25 -5.87 3.01
C ILE A 320 -0.54 -4.99 1.99
N TYR A 321 0.32 -4.09 2.44
CA TYR A 321 0.95 -3.09 1.57
C TYR A 321 2.09 -3.67 0.72
N GLU A 322 2.96 -4.50 1.28
CA GLU A 322 4.16 -5.00 0.56
C GLU A 322 3.90 -6.26 -0.28
N LYS A 323 3.09 -7.21 0.20
CA LYS A 323 3.11 -8.60 -0.30
C LYS A 323 2.71 -8.75 -1.77
N VAL A 324 3.54 -9.46 -2.55
CA VAL A 324 3.15 -10.44 -3.60
C VAL A 324 4.32 -11.41 -3.80
N ILE A 325 4.13 -12.72 -3.55
CA ILE A 325 4.73 -13.82 -4.34
C ILE A 325 3.77 -15.03 -4.33
N LEU A 326 3.39 -15.52 -5.53
CA LEU A 326 3.46 -16.96 -5.81
C LEU A 326 4.45 -17.15 -6.95
N ALA A 327 5.49 -17.94 -6.69
CA ALA A 327 6.39 -18.43 -7.72
C ALA A 327 5.68 -19.57 -8.44
N LEU A 328 5.15 -19.30 -9.64
CA LEU A 328 5.00 -20.36 -10.63
C LEU A 328 6.27 -20.34 -11.46
N LEU A 329 7.17 -21.30 -11.18
CA LEU A 329 7.79 -22.13 -12.21
C LEU A 329 8.65 -23.25 -11.58
N THR A 330 8.20 -24.48 -11.86
CA THR A 330 8.92 -25.77 -11.87
C THR A 330 8.71 -26.72 -10.68
N SER A 331 7.76 -27.66 -10.91
CA SER A 331 7.80 -29.09 -10.59
C SER A 331 8.40 -29.54 -9.25
N ILE A 332 7.53 -30.20 -8.46
CA ILE A 332 7.77 -31.06 -7.29
C ILE A 332 7.41 -30.37 -5.96
N LEU A 333 6.24 -30.76 -5.43
CA LEU A 333 5.83 -30.77 -4.02
C LEU A 333 6.18 -29.53 -3.17
N ILE A 334 5.34 -28.47 -3.20
CA ILE A 334 5.07 -27.63 -2.02
C ILE A 334 3.62 -27.10 -2.12
N SER A 335 2.77 -27.42 -1.14
CA SER A 335 1.52 -26.72 -0.89
C SER A 335 1.81 -25.47 -0.05
N GLU A 336 1.96 -24.29 -0.65
CA GLU A 336 2.04 -23.05 0.11
C GLU A 336 1.22 -21.92 -0.53
N SER A 337 0.52 -21.23 0.37
CA SER A 337 -0.54 -20.23 0.19
C SER A 337 -0.20 -19.03 -0.70
N VAL A 338 -1.13 -18.68 -1.59
CA VAL A 338 -1.12 -17.47 -2.42
C VAL A 338 -1.37 -16.24 -1.55
N LEU A 339 -0.32 -15.54 -1.10
CA LEU A 339 -0.45 -14.32 -0.32
C LEU A 339 -0.36 -13.09 -1.23
N GLN A 340 -1.52 -12.56 -1.65
CA GLN A 340 -1.63 -11.34 -2.47
C GLN A 340 -1.84 -10.11 -1.57
N GLY A 341 -1.05 -9.05 -1.77
CA GLY A 341 -1.22 -7.69 -1.25
C GLY A 341 -0.94 -6.67 -2.36
N TRP A 342 -0.66 -5.40 -2.02
CA TRP A 342 -0.58 -4.30 -3.00
C TRP A 342 0.76 -4.21 -3.75
N GLY A 343 1.78 -4.95 -3.33
CA GLY A 343 3.09 -4.91 -3.98
C GLY A 343 3.86 -3.59 -3.83
N LYS A 344 3.51 -2.75 -2.84
CA LYS A 344 4.19 -1.47 -2.61
C LYS A 344 5.65 -1.67 -2.28
N LYS A 345 6.51 -0.81 -2.83
CA LYS A 345 7.95 -0.76 -2.54
C LYS A 345 8.18 0.15 -1.33
N LEU A 346 7.81 -0.34 -0.15
CA LEU A 346 7.96 0.40 1.10
C LEU A 346 9.44 0.71 1.40
N SER A 347 9.70 1.86 2.03
CA SER A 347 11.05 2.31 2.39
C SER A 347 11.08 2.92 3.79
N TYR A 348 10.27 3.93 4.05
CA TYR A 348 10.16 4.60 5.34
C TYR A 348 8.70 4.65 5.78
N VAL A 349 8.38 3.97 6.88
CA VAL A 349 7.08 4.03 7.54
C VAL A 349 7.30 4.50 8.97
N ILE A 350 6.88 5.73 9.26
CA ILE A 350 7.12 6.40 10.54
C ILE A 350 5.80 6.55 11.29
N ALA A 351 5.77 6.07 12.53
CA ALA A 351 4.64 6.18 13.43
C ALA A 351 4.77 7.41 14.33
N PHE A 352 3.69 8.19 14.44
CA PHE A 352 3.59 9.37 15.30
C PHE A 352 2.48 9.16 16.32
N GLY A 353 2.84 8.95 17.58
CA GLY A 353 1.90 9.03 18.71
C GLY A 353 1.85 10.45 19.28
N THR A 354 1.01 10.69 20.29
CA THR A 354 0.89 12.01 20.93
C THR A 354 2.16 12.43 21.67
N ASP A 355 2.93 11.46 22.17
CA ASP A 355 4.11 11.66 23.03
C ASP A 355 5.38 10.93 22.53
N HIS A 356 5.33 10.34 21.34
CA HIS A 356 6.46 9.60 20.76
C HIS A 356 6.39 9.51 19.23
N VAL A 357 7.52 9.19 18.61
CA VAL A 357 7.69 8.94 17.18
C VAL A 357 8.65 7.78 16.98
N TYR A 358 8.31 6.79 16.15
CA TYR A 358 9.20 5.66 15.90
C TYR A 358 9.20 5.23 14.44
N ASP A 359 10.35 4.75 13.98
CA ASP A 359 10.41 3.98 12.73
C ASP A 359 9.79 2.59 12.98
N VAL A 360 8.73 2.30 12.23
CA VAL A 360 7.95 1.06 12.28
C VAL A 360 7.95 0.35 10.93
N THR A 361 8.83 0.75 10.00
CA THR A 361 8.98 0.14 8.65
C THR A 361 8.93 -1.37 8.69
N TRP A 362 9.67 -1.97 9.64
CA TRP A 362 9.85 -3.41 9.78
C TRP A 362 8.58 -4.17 10.17
N ARG A 363 7.52 -3.51 10.65
CA ARG A 363 6.20 -4.12 10.84
C ARG A 363 5.53 -4.45 9.51
N TYR A 364 5.77 -3.62 8.51
CA TYR A 364 5.07 -3.61 7.23
C TYR A 364 5.87 -4.27 6.12
N THR A 365 7.09 -4.73 6.40
CA THR A 365 7.95 -5.42 5.43
C THR A 365 8.44 -6.78 5.93
N LEU A 366 8.57 -7.75 5.02
CA LEU A 366 9.15 -9.06 5.27
C LEU A 366 10.62 -9.13 4.80
N ASP A 367 10.95 -8.48 3.69
CA ASP A 367 12.30 -8.49 3.12
C ASP A 367 13.08 -7.23 3.54
N HIS A 368 13.62 -7.27 4.76
CA HIS A 368 14.40 -6.16 5.31
C HIS A 368 15.61 -5.80 4.44
N LYS A 369 16.23 -6.77 3.76
CA LYS A 369 17.40 -6.51 2.89
C LYS A 369 17.00 -5.70 1.67
N LYS A 370 15.86 -6.03 1.04
CA LYS A 370 15.29 -5.24 -0.05
C LYS A 370 14.86 -3.86 0.44
N THR A 371 14.18 -3.77 1.58
CA THR A 371 13.76 -2.49 2.17
C THR A 371 14.95 -1.58 2.44
N LEU A 372 16.05 -2.09 3.01
CA LEU A 372 17.27 -1.31 3.26
C LEU A 372 17.87 -0.71 1.98
N ARG A 373 17.81 -1.41 0.85
CA ARG A 373 18.28 -0.89 -0.45
C ARG A 373 17.41 0.25 -0.98
N LEU A 374 16.13 0.29 -0.59
CA LEU A 374 15.20 1.36 -0.95
C LEU A 374 15.33 2.58 -0.03
N ARG A 375 15.98 2.44 1.13
CA ARG A 375 16.20 3.50 2.12
C ARG A 375 17.44 4.34 1.78
N ASN A 376 17.34 5.10 0.70
CA ASN A 376 18.43 5.91 0.15
C ASN A 376 18.19 7.43 0.24
N ARG A 377 17.12 7.87 0.92
CA ARG A 377 16.77 9.30 1.06
C ARG A 377 17.51 10.00 2.19
N VAL A 378 17.88 9.24 3.22
CA VAL A 378 18.60 9.73 4.40
C VAL A 378 19.44 8.62 4.99
N ARG A 379 20.62 8.96 5.49
CA ARG A 379 21.51 8.03 6.20
C ARG A 379 20.87 7.61 7.53
N GLU A 380 20.89 6.32 7.85
CA GLU A 380 20.28 5.77 9.08
C GLU A 380 20.72 6.47 10.38
N PRO A 381 22.00 6.82 10.59
CA PRO A 381 22.41 7.56 11.79
C PRO A 381 21.77 8.95 11.89
N VAL A 382 21.62 9.65 10.75
CA VAL A 382 20.99 10.97 10.68
C VAL A 382 19.50 10.86 11.00
N LEU A 383 18.80 9.88 10.41
CA LEU A 383 17.39 9.61 10.71
C LEU A 383 17.18 9.24 12.17
N SER A 384 17.98 8.32 12.71
CA SER A 384 17.90 7.90 14.11
C SER A 384 18.10 9.08 15.06
N ASN A 385 19.10 9.93 14.80
CA ASN A 385 19.35 11.13 15.60
C ASN A 385 18.19 12.15 15.50
N PHE A 386 17.63 12.33 14.31
CA PHE A 386 16.46 13.19 14.10
C PHE A 386 15.25 12.69 14.90
N LEU A 387 14.89 11.42 14.76
CA LEU A 387 13.75 10.81 15.47
C LEU A 387 13.96 10.80 16.99
N MET A 388 15.20 10.61 17.47
CA MET A 388 15.54 10.71 18.88
C MET A 388 15.28 12.12 19.43
N LYS A 389 15.73 13.16 18.71
CA LYS A 389 15.49 14.55 19.11
C LYS A 389 14.00 14.91 19.05
N LEU A 390 13.30 14.44 18.03
CA LEU A 390 11.86 14.66 17.89
C LEU A 390 11.08 13.97 19.02
N ASN A 391 11.43 12.72 19.36
CA ASN A 391 10.93 12.01 20.53
C ASN A 391 11.14 12.79 21.83
N SER A 392 12.36 13.31 22.06
CA SER A 392 12.66 14.08 23.27
C SER A 392 11.80 15.33 23.38
N ARG A 393 11.44 15.95 22.24
CA ARG A 393 10.53 17.10 22.18
C ARG A 393 9.09 16.69 22.45
N MET A 394 8.62 15.60 21.85
CA MET A 394 7.23 15.14 21.99
C MET A 394 6.94 14.59 23.40
N GLY A 395 7.89 13.86 23.98
CA GLY A 395 7.76 13.27 25.31
C GLY A 395 8.13 14.20 26.46
N SER A 396 8.37 15.50 26.22
CA SER A 396 8.88 16.43 27.25
C SER A 396 7.96 16.56 28.47
N ASN A 397 6.65 16.37 28.26
CA ASN A 397 5.62 16.49 29.30
C ASN A 397 5.12 15.11 29.79
N ALA A 398 5.76 14.00 29.38
CA ALA A 398 5.33 12.67 29.77
C ALA A 398 5.63 12.39 31.25
N THR A 399 4.69 11.75 31.95
CA THR A 399 4.92 11.31 33.33
C THR A 399 5.97 10.19 33.38
N PRO A 400 6.68 10.00 34.51
CA PRO A 400 7.63 8.90 34.67
C PRO A 400 7.01 7.52 34.39
N GLU A 401 5.75 7.32 34.77
CA GLU A 401 4.98 6.09 34.55
C GLU A 401 4.72 5.87 33.06
N ARG A 402 4.26 6.91 32.34
CA ARG A 402 4.03 6.85 30.90
C ARG A 402 5.34 6.59 30.15
N ALA A 403 6.42 7.25 30.54
CA ALA A 403 7.74 7.04 29.94
C ALA A 403 8.26 5.60 30.18
N LYS A 404 8.02 5.04 31.37
CA LYS A 404 8.34 3.63 31.68
C LYS A 404 7.54 2.67 30.82
N GLU A 405 6.24 2.92 30.67
CA GLU A 405 5.36 2.09 29.85
C GLU A 405 5.75 2.15 28.37
N LEU A 406 6.00 3.34 27.81
CA LEU A 406 6.46 3.48 26.43
C LEU A 406 7.78 2.74 26.16
N ARG A 407 8.73 2.77 27.10
CA ARG A 407 9.96 1.97 26.99
C ARG A 407 9.67 0.47 26.95
N ARG A 408 8.76 -0.04 27.81
CA ARG A 408 8.34 -1.45 27.81
C ARG A 408 7.75 -1.85 26.45
N ARG A 409 6.79 -1.05 25.95
CA ARG A 409 6.15 -1.28 24.65
C ARG A 409 7.16 -1.24 23.51
N ARG A 410 8.11 -0.31 23.54
CA ARG A 410 9.14 -0.19 22.51
C ARG A 410 10.07 -1.40 22.47
N VAL A 411 10.46 -1.95 23.62
CA VAL A 411 11.26 -3.18 23.65
C VAL A 411 10.51 -4.34 22.98
N ARG A 412 9.24 -4.52 23.31
CA ARG A 412 8.40 -5.56 22.68
C ARG A 412 8.28 -5.40 21.17
N GLU A 413 8.07 -4.17 20.71
CA GLU A 413 8.04 -3.82 19.29
C GLU A 413 9.38 -4.09 18.58
N LEU A 414 10.51 -3.78 19.21
CA LEU A 414 11.82 -4.10 18.64
C LEU A 414 12.04 -5.61 18.54
N VAL A 415 11.57 -6.40 19.50
CA VAL A 415 11.60 -7.86 19.43
C VAL A 415 10.75 -8.38 18.26
N GLU A 416 9.56 -7.81 18.03
CA GLU A 416 8.73 -8.10 16.85
C GLU A 416 9.52 -7.85 15.54
N PHE A 417 10.29 -6.77 15.48
CA PHE A 417 11.06 -6.40 14.29
C PHE A 417 12.31 -7.25 14.06
N LEU A 418 12.77 -8.02 15.05
CA LEU A 418 13.90 -8.93 14.88
C LEU A 418 13.48 -10.26 14.23
N VAL A 419 12.19 -10.55 14.15
CA VAL A 419 11.66 -11.75 13.48
C VAL A 419 11.67 -11.52 11.96
N ILE A 420 12.76 -11.92 11.31
CA ILE A 420 12.98 -11.76 9.87
C ILE A 420 12.41 -12.98 9.12
N GLY A 421 11.57 -12.75 8.11
CA GLY A 421 11.17 -13.76 7.13
C GLY A 421 10.03 -14.70 7.52
N GLU A 422 9.70 -14.83 8.81
CA GLU A 422 8.63 -15.71 9.30
C GLU A 422 7.69 -14.95 10.23
N ARG A 423 6.62 -14.37 9.68
CA ARG A 423 5.49 -13.89 10.49
C ARG A 423 4.32 -14.84 10.27
N PRO A 424 3.61 -15.28 11.32
CA PRO A 424 2.38 -16.05 11.18
C PRO A 424 1.44 -15.27 10.25
N THR A 425 1.22 -15.79 9.05
CA THR A 425 0.23 -15.24 8.14
C THR A 425 -1.09 -15.87 8.49
N ASP A 426 -2.17 -15.09 8.53
CA ASP A 426 -3.53 -15.57 8.80
C ASP A 426 -4.08 -16.51 7.69
N GLY A 427 -3.22 -17.00 6.79
CA GLY A 427 -3.59 -17.81 5.61
C GLY A 427 -4.50 -17.09 4.62
N GLY A 428 -4.84 -15.84 4.89
CA GLY A 428 -5.85 -15.07 4.17
C GLY A 428 -5.29 -14.38 2.93
N ASN A 429 -6.11 -14.29 1.89
CA ASN A 429 -5.87 -13.38 0.78
C ASN A 429 -6.02 -11.92 1.28
N TYR A 430 -4.98 -11.08 1.13
CA TYR A 430 -5.05 -9.66 1.54
C TYR A 430 -5.72 -8.78 0.48
N GLY A 431 -5.96 -9.30 -0.74
CA GLY A 431 -6.64 -8.61 -1.82
C GLY A 431 -5.88 -7.39 -2.36
N GLY A 432 -6.53 -6.68 -3.28
CA GLY A 432 -6.05 -5.40 -3.80
C GLY A 432 -6.67 -4.21 -3.08
N ARG A 433 -6.09 -3.03 -3.29
CA ARG A 433 -6.59 -1.76 -2.76
C ARG A 433 -8.01 -1.51 -3.23
N THR A 434 -8.92 -1.23 -2.33
CA THR A 434 -10.32 -0.91 -2.66
C THR A 434 -10.56 0.60 -2.80
N SER A 435 -9.78 1.42 -2.09
CA SER A 435 -9.89 2.89 -2.12
C SER A 435 -9.17 3.55 -3.30
N GLY A 436 -9.79 4.59 -3.87
CA GLY A 436 -9.21 5.40 -4.95
C GLY A 436 -9.61 5.00 -6.36
N ASP A 437 -9.38 5.92 -7.29
CA ASP A 437 -9.71 5.74 -8.70
C ASP A 437 -9.07 4.47 -9.29
N VAL A 438 -9.83 3.76 -10.13
CA VAL A 438 -9.42 2.47 -10.71
C VAL A 438 -8.18 2.62 -11.58
N ALA A 439 -8.10 3.67 -12.40
CA ALA A 439 -6.95 3.91 -13.28
C ALA A 439 -5.72 4.28 -12.46
N TRP A 440 -5.89 5.07 -11.39
CA TRP A 440 -4.81 5.40 -10.45
C TRP A 440 -4.26 4.15 -9.74
N ARG A 441 -5.14 3.28 -9.24
CA ARG A 441 -4.74 2.00 -8.63
C ARG A 441 -4.06 1.06 -9.63
N ALA A 442 -4.59 0.98 -10.86
CA ALA A 442 -4.02 0.17 -11.93
C ALA A 442 -2.60 0.61 -12.28
N ALA A 443 -2.38 1.93 -12.43
CA ALA A 443 -1.07 2.50 -12.73
C ALA A 443 -0.01 2.17 -11.67
N ARG A 444 -0.44 1.98 -10.42
CA ARG A 444 0.44 1.64 -9.28
C ARG A 444 0.54 0.14 -9.02
N SER A 445 -0.12 -0.70 -9.82
CA SER A 445 -0.23 -2.16 -9.62
C SER A 445 -0.86 -2.55 -8.27
N GLU A 446 -1.71 -1.67 -7.71
CA GLU A 446 -2.33 -1.85 -6.38
C GLU A 446 -3.70 -2.56 -6.47
N LEU A 447 -4.17 -2.98 -7.66
CA LEU A 447 -5.48 -3.62 -7.84
C LEU A 447 -5.59 -5.04 -7.26
N GLY A 448 -4.46 -5.67 -6.90
CA GLY A 448 -4.39 -7.10 -6.58
C GLY A 448 -4.75 -7.99 -7.77
N CYS A 449 -4.50 -9.30 -7.68
CA CYS A 449 -5.14 -10.23 -8.60
C CYS A 449 -6.60 -10.40 -8.15
N SER A 450 -7.56 -10.21 -9.06
CA SER A 450 -8.98 -10.32 -8.74
C SER A 450 -9.35 -11.72 -8.27
N ALA A 451 -9.43 -11.90 -6.95
CA ALA A 451 -10.15 -12.99 -6.33
C ALA A 451 -11.11 -12.36 -5.31
N LYS A 452 -12.39 -12.36 -5.65
CA LYS A 452 -13.47 -12.10 -4.70
C LYS A 452 -13.33 -13.15 -3.57
N LYS A 453 -13.68 -12.77 -2.33
CA LYS A 453 -13.74 -13.67 -1.16
C LYS A 453 -14.49 -14.95 -1.58
N ASP A 454 -13.90 -16.13 -1.40
CA ASP A 454 -14.56 -17.40 -1.73
C ASP A 454 -15.84 -17.53 -0.90
N THR A 455 -16.97 -17.23 -1.51
CA THR A 455 -18.31 -17.47 -0.99
C THR A 455 -18.53 -18.97 -0.97
N VAL A 456 -18.75 -19.51 0.22
CA VAL A 456 -19.19 -20.90 0.43
C VAL A 456 -20.63 -20.85 0.95
N ILE A 457 -21.52 -21.57 0.28
CA ILE A 457 -22.95 -21.63 0.59
C ILE A 457 -23.15 -22.67 1.68
N THR A 458 -23.68 -22.25 2.83
CA THR A 458 -24.09 -23.13 3.93
C THR A 458 -25.60 -23.32 3.92
N MET A 459 -26.08 -24.52 4.28
CA MET A 459 -27.51 -24.83 4.36
C MET A 459 -28.17 -24.16 5.58
N ASN A 460 -29.41 -23.70 5.42
CA ASN A 460 -30.18 -23.12 6.52
C ASN A 460 -30.97 -24.21 7.28
N GLN A 461 -31.51 -23.85 8.45
CA GLN A 461 -32.25 -24.79 9.31
C GLN A 461 -33.47 -25.42 8.62
N GLN A 462 -34.13 -24.70 7.71
CA GLN A 462 -35.31 -25.19 7.00
C GLN A 462 -34.95 -26.22 5.92
N GLU A 463 -33.85 -26.01 5.20
CA GLU A 463 -33.32 -26.95 4.20
C GLU A 463 -32.85 -28.25 4.85
N LEU A 464 -32.20 -28.15 6.02
CA LEU A 464 -31.83 -29.30 6.84
C LEU A 464 -33.06 -30.07 7.34
N ALA A 465 -34.08 -29.37 7.83
CA ALA A 465 -35.32 -29.98 8.29
C ALA A 465 -36.10 -30.69 7.16
N ASN A 466 -36.14 -30.07 5.97
CA ASN A 466 -36.83 -30.61 4.80
C ASN A 466 -36.01 -31.64 4.02
N LYS A 467 -34.76 -31.90 4.44
CA LYS A 467 -33.79 -32.78 3.76
C LYS A 467 -33.58 -32.46 2.28
N LYS A 468 -33.71 -31.18 1.90
CA LYS A 468 -33.62 -30.74 0.51
C LYS A 468 -33.05 -29.33 0.42
N PHE A 469 -32.04 -29.17 -0.44
CA PHE A 469 -31.50 -27.88 -0.86
C PHE A 469 -31.75 -27.68 -2.35
N SER A 470 -32.18 -26.48 -2.75
CA SER A 470 -32.40 -26.12 -4.15
C SER A 470 -31.98 -24.67 -4.40
N LEU A 471 -31.15 -24.45 -5.42
CA LEU A 471 -30.67 -23.14 -5.84
C LEU A 471 -30.75 -23.01 -7.36
N GLU A 472 -31.47 -22.00 -7.82
CA GLU A 472 -31.61 -21.68 -9.24
C GLU A 472 -30.99 -20.31 -9.56
N TYR A 473 -30.40 -20.15 -10.74
CA TYR A 473 -29.90 -18.86 -11.24
C TYR A 473 -30.49 -18.53 -12.62
N ASN A 474 -31.11 -17.36 -12.73
CA ASN A 474 -31.62 -16.79 -13.97
C ASN A 474 -30.68 -15.66 -14.45
N CYS A 475 -30.05 -15.87 -15.61
CA CYS A 475 -29.09 -14.92 -16.18
C CYS A 475 -29.77 -13.72 -16.86
N ALA A 476 -31.01 -13.87 -17.35
CA ALA A 476 -31.78 -12.79 -17.95
C ALA A 476 -32.12 -11.70 -16.92
N GLN A 477 -32.63 -12.12 -15.76
CA GLN A 477 -33.05 -11.24 -14.67
C GLN A 477 -31.92 -10.89 -13.70
N ASP A 478 -30.79 -11.61 -13.80
CA ASP A 478 -29.63 -11.51 -12.90
C ASP A 478 -29.98 -11.80 -11.44
N VAL A 479 -30.63 -12.95 -11.21
CA VAL A 479 -31.25 -13.30 -9.93
C VAL A 479 -31.02 -14.77 -9.59
N TYR A 480 -30.69 -15.03 -8.32
CA TYR A 480 -30.75 -16.35 -7.70
C TYR A 480 -32.08 -16.55 -6.97
N THR A 481 -32.63 -17.76 -7.03
CA THR A 481 -33.80 -18.19 -6.25
C THR A 481 -33.40 -19.34 -5.35
N ARG A 482 -33.59 -19.16 -4.03
CA ARG A 482 -33.27 -20.15 -2.99
C ARG A 482 -34.46 -20.25 -2.02
N GLY A 483 -35.29 -21.26 -2.19
CA GLY A 483 -36.57 -21.33 -1.48
C GLY A 483 -37.47 -20.11 -1.80
N PRO A 484 -38.00 -19.38 -0.80
CA PRO A 484 -38.79 -18.16 -1.04
C PRO A 484 -37.94 -16.92 -1.34
N GLU A 485 -36.61 -16.99 -1.17
CA GLU A 485 -35.74 -15.83 -1.30
C GLU A 485 -35.31 -15.60 -2.76
N THR A 486 -35.27 -14.32 -3.14
CA THR A 486 -34.85 -13.86 -4.46
C THR A 486 -33.71 -12.87 -4.28
N ILE A 487 -32.53 -13.21 -4.81
CA ILE A 487 -31.27 -12.52 -4.50
C ILE A 487 -30.65 -12.01 -5.81
N LYS A 488 -30.45 -10.70 -5.92
CA LYS A 488 -29.91 -10.09 -7.15
C LYS A 488 -28.40 -10.23 -7.27
N GLY A 489 -27.93 -10.32 -8.52
CA GLY A 489 -26.52 -10.28 -8.90
C GLY A 489 -25.89 -11.66 -9.03
N TRP A 490 -25.41 -12.01 -10.23
CA TRP A 490 -24.72 -13.27 -10.53
C TRP A 490 -23.53 -13.53 -9.61
N SER A 491 -22.85 -12.48 -9.19
CA SER A 491 -21.65 -12.58 -8.37
C SER A 491 -21.95 -12.84 -6.89
N THR A 492 -23.21 -12.89 -6.47
CA THR A 492 -23.57 -13.01 -5.04
C THR A 492 -23.16 -14.35 -4.45
N TYR A 493 -23.46 -15.46 -5.15
CA TYR A 493 -23.03 -16.81 -4.76
C TYR A 493 -21.86 -17.36 -5.58
N ALA A 494 -21.49 -16.67 -6.65
CA ALA A 494 -20.41 -17.11 -7.54
C ALA A 494 -19.05 -16.53 -7.12
N ASN A 495 -18.09 -17.42 -6.94
CA ASN A 495 -16.67 -17.13 -6.92
C ASN A 495 -16.18 -17.04 -8.37
N PHE A 496 -15.17 -16.23 -8.64
CA PHE A 496 -14.59 -16.20 -9.97
C PHE A 496 -13.12 -15.81 -9.93
N SER A 497 -12.35 -16.37 -10.84
CA SER A 497 -10.96 -16.03 -11.09
C SER A 497 -10.81 -15.54 -12.53
N GLY A 498 -9.96 -14.52 -12.72
CA GLY A 498 -9.85 -13.82 -14.00
C GLY A 498 -10.95 -12.78 -14.22
N GLN A 499 -10.98 -12.20 -15.42
CA GLN A 499 -11.91 -11.11 -15.73
C GLN A 499 -13.21 -11.67 -16.31
N ILE A 500 -14.21 -11.95 -15.46
CA ILE A 500 -15.57 -12.36 -15.89
C ILE A 500 -16.53 -11.17 -15.84
N GLN A 501 -17.51 -11.18 -16.73
CA GLN A 501 -18.63 -10.26 -16.72
C GLN A 501 -19.92 -10.95 -17.16
N ARG A 502 -21.05 -10.44 -16.64
CA ARG A 502 -22.36 -10.64 -17.26
C ARG A 502 -22.52 -9.60 -18.35
N LYS A 503 -22.68 -10.05 -19.59
CA LYS A 503 -22.93 -9.18 -20.74
C LYS A 503 -24.40 -9.24 -21.13
N GLN A 504 -24.98 -8.08 -21.41
CA GLN A 504 -26.32 -7.92 -21.95
C GLN A 504 -26.20 -7.25 -23.32
N GLU A 505 -26.72 -7.91 -24.35
CA GLU A 505 -26.71 -7.43 -25.73
C GLU A 505 -28.02 -6.71 -26.05
N ALA A 506 -27.93 -5.46 -26.47
CA ALA A 506 -29.10 -4.69 -26.90
C ALA A 506 -29.65 -5.18 -28.24
N ASP A 507 -28.76 -5.53 -29.19
CA ASP A 507 -29.13 -5.90 -30.56
C ASP A 507 -29.84 -7.26 -30.62
N TRP A 508 -29.32 -8.24 -29.90
CA TRP A 508 -29.84 -9.62 -29.91
C TRP A 508 -30.77 -9.92 -28.72
N LYS A 509 -30.94 -8.96 -27.80
CA LYS A 509 -31.71 -9.10 -26.56
C LYS A 509 -31.34 -10.36 -25.77
N MET A 510 -30.04 -10.61 -25.60
CA MET A 510 -29.50 -11.78 -24.91
C MET A 510 -28.69 -11.37 -23.68
N ALA A 511 -28.66 -12.24 -22.67
CA ALA A 511 -27.76 -12.15 -21.51
C ALA A 511 -26.94 -13.43 -21.37
N TYR A 512 -25.67 -13.30 -20.98
CA TYR A 512 -24.76 -14.43 -20.72
C TYR A 512 -23.56 -14.00 -19.86
N LEU A 513 -22.85 -14.98 -19.30
CA LEU A 513 -21.53 -14.81 -18.69
C LEU A 513 -20.42 -15.07 -19.72
N CYS A 514 -19.43 -14.19 -19.78
CA CYS A 514 -18.24 -14.34 -20.61
C CYS A 514 -17.02 -13.67 -19.97
N ARG A 515 -15.86 -13.75 -20.63
CA ARG A 515 -14.67 -13.01 -20.22
C ARG A 515 -14.84 -11.50 -20.50
N ARG A 516 -14.05 -10.64 -19.87
CA ARG A 516 -13.89 -9.24 -20.28
C ARG A 516 -12.88 -9.12 -21.42
N GLU A 517 -12.91 -7.99 -22.11
CA GLU A 517 -11.96 -7.63 -23.15
C GLU A 517 -10.51 -7.80 -22.67
N GLY A 518 -9.71 -8.51 -23.47
CA GLY A 518 -8.31 -8.83 -23.13
C GLY A 518 -8.09 -10.08 -22.25
N GLY A 519 -9.15 -10.74 -21.75
CA GLY A 519 -9.03 -11.96 -20.95
C GLY A 519 -8.79 -13.23 -21.78
N SER A 520 -7.70 -13.95 -21.52
CA SER A 520 -7.37 -15.22 -22.20
C SER A 520 -8.06 -16.45 -21.58
N GLN A 521 -8.20 -16.46 -20.25
CA GLN A 521 -8.87 -17.52 -19.49
C GLN A 521 -9.62 -16.92 -18.30
N ALA A 522 -10.67 -17.60 -17.83
CA ALA A 522 -11.37 -17.27 -16.60
C ALA A 522 -12.09 -18.49 -16.03
N GLU A 523 -12.46 -18.45 -14.74
CA GLU A 523 -13.25 -19.48 -14.08
C GLU A 523 -14.35 -18.81 -13.25
N VAL A 524 -15.58 -19.34 -13.29
CA VAL A 524 -16.63 -19.04 -12.32
C VAL A 524 -16.93 -20.31 -11.53
N SER A 525 -17.16 -20.22 -10.22
CA SER A 525 -17.46 -21.38 -9.41
C SER A 525 -18.44 -21.10 -8.27
N TRP A 526 -19.13 -22.13 -7.82
CA TRP A 526 -20.05 -22.13 -6.69
C TRP A 526 -19.60 -23.22 -5.72
N SER A 527 -19.45 -22.87 -4.45
CA SER A 527 -19.00 -23.82 -3.42
C SER A 527 -20.11 -24.03 -2.39
N ILE A 528 -20.42 -25.28 -2.06
CA ILE A 528 -21.46 -25.65 -1.09
C ILE A 528 -20.80 -26.48 0.02
N ASP A 529 -21.04 -26.12 1.26
CA ASP A 529 -20.50 -26.82 2.44
C ASP A 529 -21.38 -28.03 2.81
N LEU A 530 -20.80 -29.22 2.76
CA LEU A 530 -21.40 -30.49 3.19
C LEU A 530 -20.58 -31.17 4.31
N ASN A 531 -19.73 -30.44 5.04
CA ASN A 531 -18.87 -31.03 6.08
C ASN A 531 -19.69 -31.72 7.19
N ASP A 532 -20.81 -31.12 7.57
CA ASP A 532 -21.67 -31.59 8.67
C ASP A 532 -22.93 -32.33 8.18
N VAL A 533 -23.07 -32.56 6.86
CA VAL A 533 -24.32 -33.06 6.27
C VAL A 533 -24.04 -34.11 5.19
N LYS A 534 -24.62 -35.31 5.34
CA LYS A 534 -24.56 -36.34 4.29
C LYS A 534 -25.60 -36.08 3.20
N ALA A 535 -25.14 -35.90 1.97
CA ALA A 535 -25.99 -35.80 0.79
C ALA A 535 -26.15 -37.16 0.11
N LYS A 536 -27.40 -37.56 -0.12
CA LYS A 536 -27.79 -38.80 -0.80
C LYS A 536 -27.61 -38.68 -2.31
N SER A 537 -28.02 -37.55 -2.89
CA SER A 537 -27.87 -37.29 -4.32
C SER A 537 -27.64 -35.80 -4.56
N PHE A 538 -26.86 -35.50 -5.61
CA PHE A 538 -26.64 -34.16 -6.14
C PHE A 538 -26.99 -34.15 -7.62
N ARG A 539 -27.73 -33.12 -8.04
CA ARG A 539 -28.08 -32.87 -9.44
C ARG A 539 -27.73 -31.43 -9.81
N LEU A 540 -26.92 -31.27 -10.84
CA LEU A 540 -26.64 -29.99 -11.48
C LEU A 540 -27.22 -29.98 -12.89
N GLN A 541 -27.99 -28.96 -13.22
CA GLN A 541 -28.44 -28.68 -14.57
C GLN A 541 -27.91 -27.32 -15.04
N VAL A 542 -27.34 -27.28 -16.24
CA VAL A 542 -26.75 -26.08 -16.85
C VAL A 542 -27.25 -25.95 -18.29
N PHE A 543 -27.89 -24.83 -18.60
CA PHE A 543 -28.45 -24.49 -19.90
C PHE A 543 -27.77 -23.25 -20.51
N GLY A 544 -27.86 -23.10 -21.83
CA GLY A 544 -27.38 -21.89 -22.53
C GLY A 544 -25.86 -21.80 -22.69
N THR A 545 -25.12 -22.91 -22.69
CA THR A 545 -23.70 -22.90 -23.03
C THR A 545 -23.52 -22.76 -24.54
N GLN A 546 -22.81 -21.72 -24.99
CA GLN A 546 -22.55 -21.46 -26.41
C GLN A 546 -21.08 -21.15 -26.63
N VAL A 547 -20.49 -21.76 -27.66
CA VAL A 547 -19.09 -21.56 -28.04
C VAL A 547 -18.99 -21.20 -29.52
N TYR A 548 -18.10 -20.27 -29.83
CA TYR A 548 -17.81 -19.79 -31.19
C TYR A 548 -16.31 -19.96 -31.48
N GLU A 549 -15.95 -20.12 -32.75
CA GLU A 549 -14.56 -20.36 -33.17
C GLU A 549 -13.89 -21.52 -32.40
N ASN A 550 -12.78 -21.25 -31.72
CA ASN A 550 -12.05 -22.16 -30.84
C ASN A 550 -12.29 -21.85 -29.35
N GLY A 551 -13.38 -21.16 -29.01
CA GLY A 551 -13.80 -20.94 -27.63
C GLY A 551 -14.17 -22.24 -26.92
N SER A 552 -13.99 -22.29 -25.60
CA SER A 552 -14.31 -23.46 -24.80
C SER A 552 -14.91 -23.05 -23.45
N VAL A 553 -16.00 -23.72 -23.07
CA VAL A 553 -16.59 -23.68 -21.73
C VAL A 553 -16.61 -25.12 -21.20
N VAL A 554 -15.94 -25.36 -20.07
CA VAL A 554 -15.91 -26.68 -19.42
C VAL A 554 -16.48 -26.55 -18.02
N VAL A 555 -17.65 -27.16 -17.79
CA VAL A 555 -18.28 -27.24 -16.48
C VAL A 555 -17.81 -28.53 -15.79
N THR A 556 -17.42 -28.44 -14.52
CA THR A 556 -16.93 -29.56 -13.70
C THR A 556 -17.51 -29.46 -12.30
N VAL A 557 -17.89 -30.59 -11.72
CA VAL A 557 -18.32 -30.69 -10.31
C VAL A 557 -17.29 -31.52 -9.55
N CYS A 558 -16.70 -30.98 -8.51
CA CYS A 558 -15.73 -31.68 -7.67
C CYS A 558 -16.28 -31.89 -6.25
N ALA A 559 -16.21 -33.12 -5.77
CA ALA A 559 -16.51 -33.51 -4.39
C ALA A 559 -15.22 -34.11 -3.78
N GLY A 560 -14.51 -33.33 -2.96
CA GLY A 560 -13.18 -33.70 -2.49
C GLY A 560 -12.18 -33.82 -3.65
N GLU A 561 -11.48 -34.97 -3.76
CA GLU A 561 -10.50 -35.24 -4.82
C GLU A 561 -11.13 -35.74 -6.14
N VAL A 562 -12.43 -36.01 -6.16
CA VAL A 562 -13.12 -36.58 -7.32
C VAL A 562 -13.83 -35.47 -8.09
N CYS A 563 -13.52 -35.33 -9.38
CA CYS A 563 -14.12 -34.34 -10.26
C CYS A 563 -14.86 -34.99 -11.44
N PHE A 564 -16.08 -34.52 -11.69
CA PHE A 564 -17.01 -34.97 -12.72
C PHE A 564 -17.18 -33.85 -13.77
N PRO A 565 -16.46 -33.89 -14.90
CA PRO A 565 -16.64 -32.94 -15.97
C PRO A 565 -17.96 -33.21 -16.72
N MET A 566 -18.66 -32.14 -17.09
CA MET A 566 -19.87 -32.21 -17.89
C MET A 566 -19.51 -32.66 -19.31
N ARG A 567 -20.19 -33.70 -19.81
CA ARG A 567 -20.02 -34.18 -21.19
C ARG A 567 -20.55 -33.12 -22.15
N LYS A 568 -19.92 -32.97 -23.32
CA LYS A 568 -20.26 -31.91 -24.31
C LYS A 568 -21.73 -31.90 -24.75
N ASP A 569 -22.39 -33.06 -24.76
CA ASP A 569 -23.80 -33.21 -25.17
C ASP A 569 -24.76 -33.35 -23.99
N SER A 570 -24.28 -33.17 -22.76
CA SER A 570 -25.10 -33.23 -21.55
C SER A 570 -25.30 -31.84 -20.97
N THR A 571 -26.51 -31.59 -20.50
CA THR A 571 -26.86 -30.40 -19.71
C THR A 571 -26.97 -30.73 -18.22
N GLU A 572 -26.70 -31.98 -17.83
CA GLU A 572 -26.91 -32.47 -16.47
C GLU A 572 -25.72 -33.31 -15.96
N ILE A 573 -25.44 -33.17 -14.67
CA ILE A 573 -24.57 -34.06 -13.88
C ILE A 573 -25.39 -34.55 -12.68
N VAL A 574 -25.42 -35.87 -12.48
CA VAL A 574 -26.00 -36.50 -11.29
C VAL A 574 -24.89 -37.27 -10.58
N ILE A 575 -24.79 -37.08 -9.26
CA ILE A 575 -23.85 -37.78 -8.38
C ILE A 575 -24.68 -38.41 -7.26
N ASP A 576 -24.64 -39.74 -7.18
CA ASP A 576 -25.19 -40.49 -6.05
C ASP A 576 -24.11 -40.66 -4.97
N ASP A 577 -24.51 -40.71 -3.70
CA ASP A 577 -23.62 -40.89 -2.53
C ASP A 577 -22.47 -39.86 -2.47
N VAL A 578 -22.83 -38.58 -2.32
CA VAL A 578 -21.89 -37.45 -2.35
C VAL A 578 -20.95 -37.50 -1.12
N PRO A 579 -19.62 -37.45 -1.32
CA PRO A 579 -18.66 -37.38 -0.22
C PRO A 579 -18.86 -36.18 0.70
N LEU A 580 -18.50 -36.34 1.98
CA LEU A 580 -18.41 -35.22 2.93
C LEU A 580 -17.31 -34.25 2.50
N GLY A 581 -17.55 -32.95 2.63
CA GLY A 581 -16.60 -31.91 2.26
C GLY A 581 -17.25 -30.74 1.53
N ILE A 582 -16.43 -29.93 0.86
CA ILE A 582 -16.92 -28.84 0.00
C ILE A 582 -17.20 -29.38 -1.39
N LEU A 583 -18.43 -29.22 -1.85
CA LEU A 583 -18.82 -29.49 -3.23
C LEU A 583 -18.60 -28.23 -4.07
N LYS A 584 -17.69 -28.30 -5.05
CA LYS A 584 -17.34 -27.18 -5.93
C LYS A 584 -17.83 -27.40 -7.35
N ILE A 585 -18.69 -26.52 -7.84
CA ILE A 585 -19.12 -26.47 -9.24
C ILE A 585 -18.30 -25.37 -9.91
N SER A 586 -17.55 -25.68 -10.97
CA SER A 586 -16.70 -24.71 -11.68
C SER A 586 -16.98 -24.73 -13.17
N ALA A 587 -17.02 -23.57 -13.81
CA ALA A 587 -17.05 -23.41 -15.26
C ALA A 587 -15.83 -22.61 -15.73
N HIS A 588 -14.99 -23.25 -16.54
CA HIS A 588 -13.77 -22.68 -17.07
C HIS A 588 -13.96 -22.18 -18.51
N PHE A 589 -13.58 -20.94 -18.77
CA PHE A 589 -13.67 -20.26 -20.06
C PHE A 589 -12.29 -20.12 -20.68
N SER A 590 -12.06 -20.63 -21.88
CA SER A 590 -10.81 -20.43 -22.62
C SER A 590 -11.04 -20.27 -24.14
N GLY A 591 -9.98 -20.05 -24.92
CA GLY A 591 -10.02 -19.99 -26.38
C GLY A 591 -10.60 -18.69 -26.97
N GLY A 592 -10.88 -18.67 -28.27
CA GLY A 592 -11.32 -17.48 -29.01
C GLY A 592 -10.24 -16.94 -29.98
N LYS A 593 -10.66 -16.09 -30.94
CA LYS A 593 -9.80 -15.46 -31.95
C LYS A 593 -10.20 -14.00 -32.17
N GLY A 594 -9.20 -13.15 -32.45
CA GLY A 594 -9.39 -11.73 -32.73
C GLY A 594 -9.82 -10.90 -31.52
N ASP A 595 -10.18 -9.63 -31.75
CA ASP A 595 -10.49 -8.66 -30.70
C ASP A 595 -11.74 -9.04 -29.88
N ASN A 596 -12.63 -9.87 -30.46
CA ASN A 596 -13.84 -10.37 -29.81
C ASN A 596 -13.68 -11.73 -29.12
N ALA A 597 -12.45 -12.25 -29.01
CA ALA A 597 -12.16 -13.56 -28.43
C ALA A 597 -12.80 -13.77 -27.05
N PHE A 598 -12.95 -12.71 -26.24
CA PHE A 598 -13.55 -12.76 -24.91
C PHE A 598 -15.01 -13.22 -24.87
N GLN A 599 -15.76 -13.10 -25.97
CA GLN A 599 -17.18 -13.48 -26.08
C GLN A 599 -17.39 -14.84 -26.75
N HIS A 600 -16.32 -15.50 -27.21
CA HIS A 600 -16.43 -16.76 -27.95
C HIS A 600 -16.73 -17.96 -27.04
N ALA A 601 -16.71 -17.78 -25.73
CA ALA A 601 -17.09 -18.76 -24.73
C ALA A 601 -18.17 -18.14 -23.83
N GLN A 602 -19.40 -18.62 -23.94
CA GLN A 602 -20.57 -18.04 -23.26
C GLN A 602 -21.26 -19.10 -22.41
N LEU A 603 -21.54 -18.75 -21.17
CA LEU A 603 -22.30 -19.58 -20.22
C LEU A 603 -23.63 -18.88 -19.92
N PHE A 604 -24.71 -19.66 -19.81
CA PHE A 604 -26.05 -19.15 -19.50
C PHE A 604 -26.65 -18.18 -20.53
N ARG A 605 -26.30 -18.31 -21.82
CA ARG A 605 -26.91 -17.52 -22.90
C ARG A 605 -28.41 -17.75 -22.97
N THR A 606 -29.17 -16.68 -22.75
CA THR A 606 -30.63 -16.71 -22.69
C THR A 606 -31.24 -15.38 -23.17
N PRO A 607 -32.47 -15.37 -23.74
CA PRO A 607 -33.22 -14.15 -24.02
C PRO A 607 -33.52 -13.33 -22.77
N LEU A 608 -33.54 -11.99 -22.89
CA LEU A 608 -33.75 -11.08 -21.76
C LEU A 608 -35.12 -11.16 -21.09
N ASP A 609 -36.11 -11.72 -21.79
CA ASP A 609 -37.48 -11.95 -21.30
C ASP A 609 -37.71 -13.37 -20.78
N SER A 610 -36.68 -14.23 -20.78
CA SER A 610 -36.82 -15.62 -20.37
C SER A 610 -37.06 -15.75 -18.85
N PRO A 611 -38.15 -16.41 -18.42
CA PRO A 611 -38.41 -16.69 -17.01
C PRO A 611 -37.60 -17.90 -16.51
N GLU A 612 -36.98 -18.68 -17.40
CA GLU A 612 -36.32 -19.93 -17.04
C GLU A 612 -34.95 -19.70 -16.41
N ALA A 613 -34.60 -20.50 -15.39
CA ALA A 613 -33.27 -20.50 -14.81
C ALA A 613 -32.27 -21.30 -15.66
N GLN A 614 -31.07 -20.76 -15.87
CA GLN A 614 -30.02 -21.39 -16.67
C GLN A 614 -29.11 -22.30 -15.83
N MET A 615 -29.15 -22.18 -14.51
CA MET A 615 -28.48 -23.11 -13.60
C MET A 615 -29.49 -23.58 -12.55
N LYS A 616 -29.51 -24.88 -12.29
CA LYS A 616 -30.29 -25.48 -11.21
C LYS A 616 -29.43 -26.47 -10.44
N ILE A 617 -29.41 -26.33 -9.12
CA ILE A 617 -28.69 -27.19 -8.21
C ILE A 617 -29.70 -27.77 -7.24
N ASP A 618 -29.82 -29.09 -7.20
CA ASP A 618 -30.65 -29.81 -6.25
C ASP A 618 -29.82 -30.82 -5.47
N ILE A 619 -29.98 -30.82 -4.14
CA ILE A 619 -29.31 -31.76 -3.22
C ILE A 619 -30.37 -32.40 -2.33
N GLU A 620 -30.40 -33.74 -2.32
CA GLU A 620 -31.21 -34.54 -1.40
C GLU A 620 -30.34 -34.99 -0.22
N LEU A 621 -30.77 -34.70 1.01
CA LEU A 621 -30.03 -35.03 2.23
C LEU A 621 -30.52 -36.36 2.84
N GLN A 622 -29.65 -37.04 3.60
CA GLN A 622 -29.99 -38.32 4.25
C GLN A 622 -30.86 -38.17 5.50
#